data_AF-A0A9X2P114-F1
#
_entry.id   AF-A0A9X2P114-F1
#
_cell.length_a   1.000
_cell.length_b   1.000
_cell.length_c   1.000
_cell.angle_alpha   90.00
_cell.angle_beta   90.00
_cell.angle_gamma   90.00
#
_symmetry.space_group_name_H-M   'P 1'
#
loop_
_entity.id
_entity.type
_entity.pdbx_description
1 polymer ?
#
loop_
_entity_poly.entity_id
_entity_poly.type
_entity_poly.pdbx_seq_one_letter_code
_entity_poly.pdbx_strand_id
1 'polypeptide(L)'
;PLNVLSMAGDDIKMNQFPVVTSMKYVYGEKTDSGQAKMELSSLSALLSIKGIGITVLNDLNEAYKICNTGLSILHIALTMNSPIEYGICIHVQRASKGDVSGSQFIFQMVSGGGRTYIREGSGTTSFINYTDWRKI
;
A
#
# COMPACT_ATOMS: atom_id res chain seq x y z
N PRO A 1 11.48 -36.98 37.12
CA PRO A 1 10.83 -35.64 37.04
C PRO A 1 11.32 -34.88 35.81
N LEU A 2 10.41 -34.41 34.95
CA LEU A 2 10.78 -33.50 33.85
C LEU A 2 11.34 -32.21 34.45
N ASN A 3 12.59 -31.89 34.11
CA ASN A 3 13.29 -30.72 34.62
C ASN A 3 12.86 -29.49 33.82
N VAL A 4 11.85 -28.77 34.32
CA VAL A 4 11.22 -27.60 33.66
C VAL A 4 12.16 -26.37 33.60
N LEU A 5 13.36 -26.46 34.18
CA LEU A 5 14.35 -25.38 34.21
C LEU A 5 15.16 -25.23 32.90
N SER A 6 15.11 -26.19 31.97
CA SER A 6 15.87 -26.11 30.72
C SER A 6 15.13 -25.46 29.54
N MET A 7 13.86 -25.05 29.71
CA MET A 7 13.04 -24.52 28.61
C MET A 7 12.92 -22.98 28.59
N ALA A 8 13.41 -22.30 29.63
CA ALA A 8 13.36 -20.84 29.73
C ALA A 8 14.58 -20.14 29.09
N GLY A 9 15.42 -20.89 28.38
CA GLY A 9 16.65 -20.39 27.74
C GLY A 9 16.62 -20.38 26.20
N ASP A 10 15.53 -20.85 25.59
CA ASP A 10 15.37 -20.99 24.13
C ASP A 10 14.65 -19.80 23.48
N ASP A 11 14.47 -18.69 24.20
CA ASP A 11 14.08 -17.43 23.58
C ASP A 11 15.23 -16.95 22.69
N ILE A 12 14.92 -16.73 21.42
CA ILE A 12 15.91 -16.24 20.45
C ILE A 12 16.45 -14.91 20.97
N LYS A 13 17.74 -14.87 21.32
CA LYS A 13 18.42 -13.64 21.76
C LYS A 13 18.17 -12.55 20.71
N MET A 14 17.39 -11.53 21.08
CA MET A 14 16.94 -10.41 20.23
C MET A 14 18.06 -9.70 19.46
N ASN A 15 19.31 -9.87 19.90
CA ASN A 15 20.51 -9.24 19.36
C ASN A 15 21.10 -9.99 18.16
N GLN A 16 20.45 -11.06 17.66
CA GLN A 16 20.95 -11.90 16.57
C GLN A 16 20.10 -11.84 15.30
N PHE A 17 19.07 -10.99 15.22
CA PHE A 17 18.27 -10.86 14.00
C PHE A 17 18.98 -9.94 13.00
N PRO A 18 19.54 -10.47 11.88
CA PRO A 18 20.12 -9.61 10.86
C PRO A 18 19.03 -8.75 10.23
N VAL A 19 19.36 -7.49 9.91
CA VAL A 19 18.52 -6.67 9.03
C VAL A 19 18.57 -7.30 7.64
N VAL A 20 17.44 -7.87 7.20
CA VAL A 20 17.31 -8.51 5.89
C VAL A 20 16.40 -7.69 4.99
N THR A 21 16.71 -7.66 3.69
CA THR A 21 15.90 -6.98 2.67
C THR A 21 14.80 -7.87 2.09
N SER A 22 14.80 -9.17 2.42
CA SER A 22 13.80 -10.13 1.99
C SER A 22 13.58 -11.22 3.03
N MET A 23 12.33 -11.58 3.28
CA MET A 23 11.95 -12.72 4.12
C MET A 23 10.70 -13.40 3.58
N LYS A 24 10.57 -14.71 3.78
CA LYS A 24 9.39 -15.47 3.36
C LYS A 24 8.27 -15.43 4.41
N TYR A 25 8.65 -15.37 5.69
CA TYR A 25 7.75 -15.41 6.83
C TYR A 25 8.16 -14.40 7.90
N VAL A 26 7.19 -13.97 8.69
CA VAL A 26 7.41 -13.33 9.99
C VAL A 26 7.10 -14.34 11.09
N TYR A 27 8.02 -14.53 12.02
CA TYR A 27 7.86 -15.43 13.17
C TYR A 27 7.42 -14.61 14.39
N GLY A 28 6.54 -15.18 15.20
CA GLY A 28 6.05 -14.57 16.43
C GLY A 28 5.52 -15.60 17.42
N GLU A 29 5.22 -15.16 18.63
CA GLU A 29 4.62 -15.99 19.67
C GLU A 29 3.10 -16.00 19.55
N LYS A 30 2.51 -17.17 19.81
CA LYS A 30 1.05 -17.29 19.92
C LYS A 30 0.61 -16.84 21.30
N THR A 31 -0.61 -16.31 21.39
CA THR A 31 -1.21 -15.84 22.65
C THR A 31 -1.53 -16.97 23.64
N ASP A 32 -1.56 -18.23 23.19
CA ASP A 32 -1.87 -19.40 24.02
C ASP A 32 -0.60 -20.09 24.56
N SER A 33 0.26 -20.58 23.65
CA SER A 33 1.60 -21.11 23.93
C SER A 33 2.29 -21.52 22.63
N GLY A 34 3.58 -21.26 22.51
CA GLY A 34 4.41 -21.69 21.39
C GLY A 34 4.49 -20.68 20.24
N GLN A 35 5.18 -21.07 19.17
CA GLN A 35 5.54 -20.18 18.07
C GLN A 35 4.66 -20.39 16.84
N ALA A 36 4.46 -19.32 16.08
CA ALA A 36 3.80 -19.33 14.79
C ALA A 36 4.60 -18.55 13.75
N LYS A 37 4.29 -18.79 12.48
CA LYS A 37 4.79 -18.02 11.36
C LYS A 37 3.62 -17.50 10.53
N MET A 38 3.74 -16.26 10.09
CA MET A 38 2.82 -15.62 9.15
C MET A 38 3.51 -15.50 7.79
N GLU A 39 2.81 -15.85 6.71
CA GLU A 39 3.31 -15.55 5.37
C GLU A 39 3.44 -14.04 5.17
N LEU A 40 4.51 -13.58 4.51
CA LEU A 40 4.71 -12.15 4.29
C LEU A 40 3.54 -11.51 3.51
N SER A 41 2.90 -12.28 2.62
CA SER A 41 1.67 -11.92 1.91
C SER A 41 0.50 -11.61 2.87
N SER A 42 0.32 -12.43 3.91
CA SER A 42 -0.70 -12.21 4.94
C SER A 42 -0.40 -10.99 5.80
N LEU A 43 0.86 -10.73 6.14
CA LEU A 43 1.25 -9.50 6.85
C LEU A 43 1.02 -8.26 5.98
N SER A 44 1.37 -8.32 4.70
CA SER A 44 1.11 -7.26 3.73
C SER A 44 -0.38 -6.94 3.59
N ALA A 45 -1.26 -7.94 3.79
CA ALA A 45 -2.71 -7.74 3.79
C ALA A 45 -3.23 -7.03 5.06
N LEU A 46 -2.55 -7.16 6.20
CA LEU A 46 -2.92 -6.50 7.46
C LEU A 46 -2.54 -5.01 7.49
N LEU A 47 -1.52 -4.62 6.74
CA LEU A 47 -1.13 -3.22 6.62
C LEU A 47 -2.15 -2.49 5.73
N SER A 48 -3.06 -1.73 6.36
CA SER A 48 -4.10 -0.94 5.67
C SER A 48 -3.54 0.05 4.64
N ILE A 49 -2.27 0.42 4.78
CA ILE A 49 -1.52 1.24 3.84
C ILE A 49 -0.39 0.36 3.30
N LYS A 50 -0.61 -0.26 2.14
CA LYS A 50 0.33 -1.18 1.47
C LYS A 50 1.59 -0.50 0.90
N GLY A 51 1.73 0.79 1.14
CA GLY A 51 2.89 1.60 0.80
C GLY A 51 2.59 3.06 1.05
N ILE A 52 3.38 3.70 1.93
CA ILE A 52 3.67 5.13 1.77
C ILE A 52 4.77 5.17 0.72
N GLY A 53 4.38 4.93 -0.53
CA GLY A 53 5.28 5.04 -1.64
C GLY A 53 5.51 6.52 -1.88
N ILE A 54 6.66 7.04 -1.45
CA ILE A 54 7.28 8.18 -2.14
C ILE A 54 7.82 7.64 -3.48
N THR A 55 6.95 6.99 -4.25
CA THR A 55 7.23 6.61 -5.62
C THR A 55 6.91 7.83 -6.43
N VAL A 56 7.89 8.40 -7.11
CA VAL A 56 7.69 9.53 -8.00
C VAL A 56 6.70 9.08 -9.09
N LEU A 57 5.47 9.56 -9.01
CA LEU A 57 4.46 9.34 -10.02
C LEU A 57 4.59 10.47 -11.05
N ASN A 58 5.12 10.12 -12.21
CA ASN A 58 5.30 11.09 -13.30
C ASN A 58 3.96 11.44 -13.97
N ASP A 59 3.01 10.50 -14.02
CA ASP A 59 1.69 10.69 -14.61
C ASP A 59 0.60 10.02 -13.76
N LEU A 60 -0.40 10.79 -13.33
CA LEU A 60 -1.48 10.26 -12.51
C LEU A 60 -2.37 9.25 -13.26
N ASN A 61 -2.46 9.33 -14.58
CA ASN A 61 -3.17 8.32 -15.38
C ASN A 61 -2.49 6.95 -15.31
N GLU A 62 -1.23 6.89 -14.86
CA GLU A 62 -0.47 5.65 -14.71
C GLU A 62 -0.41 5.13 -13.27
N ALA A 63 -1.15 5.75 -12.33
CA ALA A 63 -1.18 5.34 -10.92
C ALA A 63 -1.46 3.83 -10.76
N TYR A 64 -2.26 3.25 -11.65
CA TYR A 64 -2.59 1.83 -11.62
C TYR A 64 -1.42 0.88 -11.84
N LYS A 65 -0.36 1.34 -12.51
CA LYS A 65 0.86 0.57 -12.73
C LYS A 65 1.71 0.46 -11.48
N ILE A 66 1.50 1.36 -10.50
CA ILE A 66 2.30 1.41 -9.28
C ILE A 66 1.51 1.00 -8.03
N CYS A 67 0.21 1.29 -7.98
CA CYS A 67 -0.68 1.00 -6.86
C CYS A 67 -1.15 -0.45 -6.87
N ASN A 68 -1.33 -1.01 -5.67
CA ASN A 68 -1.98 -2.31 -5.48
C ASN A 68 -3.50 -2.12 -5.38
N THR A 69 -4.25 -3.24 -5.47
CA THR A 69 -5.67 -3.26 -5.16
C THR A 69 -5.93 -2.72 -3.75
N GLY A 70 -6.93 -1.86 -3.63
CA GLY A 70 -7.30 -1.17 -2.39
C GLY A 70 -6.97 0.32 -2.42
N LEU A 71 -6.76 0.89 -1.24
CA LEU A 71 -6.47 2.32 -1.05
C LEU A 71 -4.97 2.57 -1.04
N SER A 72 -4.54 3.62 -1.73
CA SER A 72 -3.18 4.16 -1.75
C SER A 72 -3.20 5.66 -1.48
N ILE A 73 -2.20 6.15 -0.74
CA ILE A 73 -1.98 7.59 -0.52
C ILE A 73 -0.69 7.95 -1.24
N LEU A 74 -0.78 8.89 -2.18
CA LEU A 74 0.28 9.29 -3.09
C LEU A 74 0.62 10.76 -2.87
N HIS A 75 1.92 11.07 -2.85
CA HIS A 75 2.39 12.44 -2.91
C HIS A 75 2.40 12.91 -4.37
N ILE A 76 1.85 14.10 -4.61
CA ILE A 76 1.83 14.75 -5.93
C ILE A 76 2.87 15.87 -5.93
N ALA A 77 3.75 15.87 -6.91
CA ALA A 77 4.76 16.90 -7.11
C ALA A 77 5.13 16.96 -8.60
N LEU A 78 4.61 17.97 -9.31
CA LEU A 78 4.79 18.15 -10.76
C LEU A 78 4.38 16.92 -11.58
N THR A 79 3.34 16.22 -11.13
CA THR A 79 2.80 15.02 -11.78
C THR A 79 1.89 15.38 -12.95
N MET A 80 2.14 14.81 -14.13
CA MET A 80 1.27 14.97 -15.31
C MET A 80 -0.16 14.47 -15.03
N ASN A 81 -1.13 15.06 -15.73
CA ASN A 81 -2.56 14.76 -15.59
C ASN A 81 -3.14 14.96 -14.19
N SER A 82 -2.42 15.65 -13.29
CA SER A 82 -2.96 16.17 -12.04
C SER A 82 -3.47 17.61 -12.22
N PRO A 83 -4.62 17.99 -11.62
CA PRO A 83 -5.14 19.35 -11.60
C PRO A 83 -4.36 20.29 -10.66
N ILE A 84 -3.42 19.74 -9.88
CA ILE A 84 -2.67 20.46 -8.86
C ILE A 84 -1.17 20.13 -8.99
N GLU A 85 -0.32 21.13 -8.74
CA GLU A 85 1.14 20.95 -8.84
C GLU A 85 1.71 20.15 -7.66
N TYR A 86 1.18 20.37 -6.46
CA TYR A 86 1.66 19.74 -5.23
C TYR A 86 0.50 19.39 -4.29
N GLY A 87 0.53 18.22 -3.66
CA GLY A 87 -0.49 17.83 -2.70
C GLY A 87 -0.53 16.34 -2.39
N ILE A 88 -1.69 15.89 -1.90
CA ILE A 88 -1.95 14.49 -1.58
C ILE A 88 -3.04 13.96 -2.52
N CYS A 89 -2.84 12.74 -3.00
CA CYS A 89 -3.80 11.99 -3.77
C CYS A 89 -4.18 10.70 -3.05
N ILE A 90 -5.46 10.50 -2.80
CA ILE A 90 -6.05 9.23 -2.40
C ILE A 90 -6.48 8.53 -3.68
N HIS A 91 -5.90 7.35 -3.91
CA HIS A 91 -6.18 6.51 -5.07
C HIS A 91 -6.77 5.19 -4.59
N VAL A 92 -7.89 4.78 -5.19
CA VAL A 92 -8.51 3.48 -4.93
C VAL A 92 -8.55 2.69 -6.22
N GLN A 93 -8.07 1.45 -6.16
CA GLN A 93 -8.06 0.54 -7.29
C GLN A 93 -8.78 -0.76 -6.97
N ARG A 94 -9.67 -1.19 -7.87
CA ARG A 94 -10.41 -2.45 -7.72
C ARG A 94 -9.69 -3.68 -8.26
N ALA A 95 -8.83 -3.52 -9.27
CA ALA A 95 -8.08 -4.62 -9.87
C ALA A 95 -6.63 -4.70 -9.37
N SER A 96 -5.89 -5.73 -9.78
CA SER A 96 -4.49 -5.92 -9.41
C SER A 96 -3.58 -4.87 -10.04
N LYS A 97 -2.38 -4.68 -9.49
CA LYS A 97 -1.39 -3.73 -10.02
C LYS A 97 -1.12 -3.99 -11.52
N GLY A 98 -1.17 -2.94 -12.34
CA GLY A 98 -1.00 -3.00 -13.79
C GLY A 98 -2.22 -3.50 -14.57
N ASP A 99 -3.29 -3.95 -13.88
CA ASP A 99 -4.52 -4.39 -14.50
C ASP A 99 -5.44 -3.20 -14.82
N VAL A 100 -5.84 -3.11 -16.08
CA VAL A 100 -6.68 -2.03 -16.63
C VAL A 100 -8.18 -2.36 -16.62
N SER A 101 -8.56 -3.58 -16.23
CA SER A 101 -9.97 -4.03 -16.25
C SER A 101 -10.80 -3.50 -15.09
N GLY A 102 -10.16 -3.11 -13.98
CA GLY A 102 -10.84 -2.61 -12.79
C GLY A 102 -11.03 -1.09 -12.78
N SER A 103 -12.19 -0.65 -12.31
CA SER A 103 -12.44 0.77 -12.04
C SER A 103 -11.51 1.33 -10.96
N GLN A 104 -11.29 2.65 -11.02
CA GLN A 104 -10.54 3.44 -10.06
C GLN A 104 -11.36 4.62 -9.56
N PHE A 105 -11.07 5.06 -8.35
CA PHE A 105 -11.53 6.33 -7.81
C PHE A 105 -10.32 7.14 -7.37
N ILE A 106 -10.27 8.41 -7.77
CA ILE A 106 -9.15 9.30 -7.49
C ILE A 106 -9.67 10.58 -6.85
N PHE A 107 -9.17 10.85 -5.65
CA PHE A 107 -9.46 12.04 -4.87
C PHE A 107 -8.16 12.78 -4.59
N GLN A 108 -8.05 14.03 -5.02
CA GLN A 108 -6.87 14.86 -4.82
C GLN A 108 -7.21 16.09 -3.99
N MET A 109 -6.34 16.43 -3.05
CA MET A 109 -6.49 17.59 -2.19
C MET A 109 -5.15 18.29 -1.93
N VAL A 110 -5.23 19.61 -1.82
CA VAL A 110 -4.16 20.48 -1.31
C VAL A 110 -4.71 21.25 -0.12
N SER A 111 -3.85 21.58 0.84
CA SER A 111 -4.22 22.53 1.89
C SER A 111 -4.45 23.92 1.29
N GLY A 112 -5.69 24.43 1.38
CA GLY A 112 -6.06 25.80 1.06
C GLY A 112 -6.61 26.05 -0.36
N GLY A 113 -7.40 27.11 -0.51
CA GLY A 113 -7.83 27.66 -1.81
C GLY A 113 -8.90 26.89 -2.57
N GLY A 114 -9.61 25.95 -1.92
CA GLY A 114 -10.66 25.15 -2.54
C GLY A 114 -10.15 24.19 -3.62
N ARG A 115 -8.88 23.75 -3.54
CA ARG A 115 -8.22 22.94 -4.57
C ARG A 115 -8.40 21.43 -4.31
N THR A 116 -9.65 21.04 -4.09
CA THR A 116 -10.05 19.65 -3.95
C THR A 116 -10.69 19.19 -5.24
N TYR A 117 -10.16 18.11 -5.80
CA TYR A 117 -10.58 17.60 -7.10
C TYR A 117 -10.83 16.10 -7.03
N ILE A 118 -11.85 15.64 -7.75
CA ILE A 118 -12.19 14.23 -7.87
C ILE A 118 -12.30 13.84 -9.33
N ARG A 119 -11.94 12.60 -9.63
CA ARG A 119 -12.27 11.95 -10.89
C ARG A 119 -12.41 10.45 -10.70
N GLU A 120 -13.06 9.82 -11.66
CA GLU A 120 -13.25 8.37 -11.70
C GLU A 120 -12.54 7.79 -12.92
N GLY A 121 -12.10 6.54 -12.82
CA GLY A 121 -11.53 5.78 -13.92
C GLY A 121 -12.37 4.54 -14.18
N SER A 122 -12.84 4.35 -15.39
CA SER A 122 -13.51 3.13 -15.83
C SER A 122 -12.50 2.22 -16.51
N GLY A 123 -12.34 1.00 -15.97
CA GLY A 123 -11.47 0.00 -16.59
C GLY A 123 -12.01 -0.46 -17.94
N THR A 124 -11.10 -0.79 -18.86
CA THR A 124 -11.41 -1.37 -20.17
C THR A 124 -10.52 -2.59 -20.41
N THR A 125 -10.51 -3.13 -21.64
CA THR A 125 -9.60 -4.22 -22.00
C THR A 125 -8.16 -3.78 -22.27
N SER A 126 -7.90 -2.49 -22.44
CA SER A 126 -6.58 -1.98 -22.87
C SER A 126 -6.07 -0.74 -22.15
N PHE A 127 -6.96 0.06 -21.55
CA PHE A 127 -6.61 1.26 -20.79
C PHE A 127 -7.68 1.59 -19.74
N ILE A 128 -7.43 2.59 -18.89
CA ILE A 128 -8.45 3.17 -18.03
C ILE A 128 -8.96 4.46 -18.65
N ASN A 129 -10.27 4.57 -18.82
CA ASN A 129 -10.91 5.79 -19.29
C ASN A 129 -11.22 6.69 -18.10
N TYR A 130 -10.52 7.82 -17.98
CA TYR A 130 -10.73 8.78 -16.88
C TYR A 130 -11.77 9.83 -17.26
N THR A 131 -12.64 10.17 -16.30
CA THR A 131 -13.49 11.36 -16.42
C THR A 131 -12.66 12.63 -16.31
N ASP A 132 -13.22 13.75 -16.75
CA ASP A 132 -12.69 15.06 -16.42
C ASP A 132 -12.64 15.26 -14.91
N TRP A 133 -11.72 16.14 -14.48
CA TRP A 133 -11.60 16.54 -13.09
C TRP A 133 -12.77 17.42 -12.68
N ARG A 134 -13.40 17.06 -11.56
CA ARG A 134 -14.45 17.86 -10.93
C ARG A 134 -13.91 18.50 -9.66
N LYS A 135 -14.05 19.81 -9.55
CA LYS A 135 -13.77 20.55 -8.32
C LYS A 135 -14.93 20.38 -7.35
N ILE A 136 -14.66 20.21 -6.06
CA ILE A 136 -15.66 20.11 -4.99
C ILE A 136 -15.44 21.13 -3.89
#